data_AF-A0A2N2SI53-F1
#
_entry.id   AF-A0A2N2SI53-F1
#
_cell.length_a   1.000
_cell.length_b   1.000
_cell.length_c   1.000
_cell.angle_alpha   90.00
_cell.angle_beta   90.00
_cell.angle_gamma   90.00
#
_symmetry.space_group_name_H-M   'P 1'
#
loop_
_entity.id
_entity.type
_entity.pdbx_description
1 polymer ?
#
loop_
_entity_poly.entity_id
_entity_poly.type
_entity_poly.pdbx_seq_one_letter_code
_entity_poly.pdbx_strand_id
1 'polypeptide(L)'
;TEEVTKVMAEVGWEVGVELAKEKGPAPIMDEEFIITADMLAKRPEMKADGIKLGAKVKGKVLMGLYSKYMQQFPEALRKEIAKNGVRFTHHSSIAPTGTISLSLANNASNGIEPSFAHHYARNVIREGKKSKEKVDVFSYELLAYRELVNSSAMPFSDKPEEQLPDYFLDSSTIQAKAHVDIQAAAQKWIDSSISKTINVPTDYDFEDFKNIYLYAYDKGLKGCTTFRFNPEAFQGVLVTEKDLENTTYKFTLEDGTVIEAKGNEEIEYDGEIHSAANLYDAMKEGYYGKF
;
A
#
# COMPACT_ATOMS: atom_id res chain seq x y z
N THR A 1 -6.81 -11.43 5.49
CA THR A 1 -6.57 -10.01 5.82
C THR A 1 -7.33 -9.55 7.04
N GLU A 2 -8.67 -9.59 7.04
CA GLU A 2 -9.47 -9.10 8.18
C GLU A 2 -9.06 -9.75 9.50
N GLU A 3 -9.00 -11.08 9.55
CA GLU A 3 -8.58 -11.83 10.74
C GLU A 3 -7.17 -11.44 11.23
N VAL A 4 -6.20 -11.34 10.31
CA VAL A 4 -4.82 -10.93 10.64
C VAL A 4 -4.81 -9.53 11.26
N THR A 5 -5.52 -8.58 10.65
CA THR A 5 -5.60 -7.21 11.18
C THR A 5 -6.36 -7.12 12.49
N LYS A 6 -7.35 -7.99 12.69
CA LYS A 6 -8.09 -8.11 13.96
C LYS A 6 -7.17 -8.55 15.08
N VAL A 7 -6.48 -9.68 14.89
CA VAL A 7 -5.56 -10.24 15.90
C VAL A 7 -4.47 -9.23 16.24
N MET A 8 -3.88 -8.59 15.22
CA MET A 8 -2.88 -7.54 15.41
C MET A 8 -3.43 -6.36 16.23
N ALA A 9 -4.66 -5.91 15.96
CA ALA A 9 -5.27 -4.82 16.70
C ALA A 9 -5.61 -5.22 18.15
N GLU A 10 -6.20 -6.40 18.36
CA GLU A 10 -6.55 -6.92 19.69
C GLU A 10 -5.32 -7.02 20.59
N VAL A 11 -4.28 -7.72 20.12
CA VAL A 11 -3.01 -7.87 20.85
C VAL A 11 -2.35 -6.50 21.07
N GLY A 12 -2.39 -5.64 20.06
CA GLY A 12 -1.88 -4.28 20.15
C GLY A 12 -2.48 -3.48 21.29
N TRP A 13 -3.80 -3.45 21.38
CA TRP A 13 -4.52 -2.75 22.45
C TRP A 13 -4.28 -3.37 23.82
N GLU A 14 -4.20 -4.71 23.92
CA GLU A 14 -3.85 -5.41 25.16
C GLU A 14 -2.47 -4.98 25.67
N VAL A 15 -1.44 -5.04 24.80
CA VAL A 15 -0.08 -4.58 25.11
C VAL A 15 -0.09 -3.09 25.46
N GLY A 16 -0.89 -2.28 24.77
CA GLY A 16 -1.05 -0.86 25.06
C GLY A 16 -1.58 -0.59 26.48
N VAL A 17 -2.48 -1.44 26.99
CA VAL A 17 -2.98 -1.37 28.37
C VAL A 17 -1.92 -1.81 29.37
N GLU A 18 -1.17 -2.89 29.09
CA GLU A 18 -0.08 -3.34 29.93
C GLU A 18 1.00 -2.26 30.10
N LEU A 19 1.40 -1.64 28.98
CA LEU A 19 2.34 -0.52 28.98
C LEU A 19 1.79 0.69 29.72
N ALA A 20 0.47 0.93 29.71
CA ALA A 20 -0.14 1.99 30.50
C ALA A 20 -0.07 1.72 32.00
N LYS A 21 -0.20 0.46 32.43
CA LYS A 21 -0.04 0.06 33.84
C LYS A 21 1.40 0.24 34.31
N GLU A 22 2.37 -0.08 33.45
CA GLU A 22 3.80 0.03 33.77
C GLU A 22 4.31 1.49 33.72
N LYS A 23 3.96 2.23 32.66
CA LYS A 23 4.60 3.51 32.29
C LYS A 23 3.65 4.71 32.29
N GLY A 24 2.38 4.49 32.64
CA GLY A 24 1.31 5.49 32.54
C GLY A 24 0.69 5.56 31.13
N PRO A 25 -0.60 5.91 31.03
CA PRO A 25 -1.30 6.03 29.76
C PRO A 25 -0.86 7.27 28.98
N ALA A 26 -1.31 7.39 27.73
CA ALA A 26 -1.21 8.65 26.99
C ALA A 26 -1.92 9.78 27.78
N PRO A 27 -1.37 11.00 27.88
CA PRO A 27 -1.92 12.06 28.74
C PRO A 27 -3.42 12.34 28.54
N ILE A 28 -3.88 12.32 27.28
CA ILE A 28 -5.29 12.52 26.90
C ILE A 28 -6.26 11.52 27.55
N MET A 29 -5.77 10.36 27.99
CA MET A 29 -6.58 9.34 28.65
C MET A 29 -7.08 9.79 30.02
N ASP A 30 -6.34 10.68 30.70
CA ASP A 30 -6.71 11.23 32.00
C ASP A 30 -7.29 12.64 31.93
N GLU A 31 -7.26 13.28 30.75
CA GLU A 31 -7.96 14.54 30.51
C GLU A 31 -9.48 14.37 30.62
N GLU A 32 -10.15 15.41 31.13
CA GLU A 32 -11.60 15.46 31.26
C GLU A 32 -12.23 16.21 30.09
N PHE A 33 -13.23 15.59 29.48
CA PHE A 33 -14.00 16.15 28.38
C PHE A 33 -15.40 16.51 28.86
N ILE A 34 -15.86 17.71 28.49
CA ILE A 34 -17.23 18.16 28.76
C ILE A 34 -18.16 17.49 27.75
N ILE A 35 -19.14 16.74 28.24
CA ILE A 35 -20.10 16.05 27.39
C ILE A 35 -21.04 17.06 26.74
N THR A 36 -21.05 17.05 25.41
CA THR A 36 -21.90 17.92 24.59
C THR A 36 -23.18 17.22 24.14
N ALA A 37 -24.15 18.00 23.65
CA ALA A 37 -25.38 17.45 23.08
C ALA A 37 -25.10 16.60 21.83
N ASP A 38 -24.12 17.00 21.01
CA ASP A 38 -23.70 16.25 19.82
C ASP A 38 -23.10 14.87 20.19
N MET A 39 -22.29 14.80 21.26
CA MET A 39 -21.77 13.52 21.76
C MET A 39 -22.90 12.58 22.19
N LEU A 40 -23.86 13.08 22.97
CA LEU A 40 -25.03 12.28 23.41
C LEU A 40 -25.92 11.86 22.24
N ALA A 41 -26.06 12.70 21.20
CA ALA A 41 -26.80 12.35 19.99
C ALA A 41 -26.10 11.25 19.19
N LYS A 42 -24.76 11.30 19.10
CA LYS A 42 -23.94 10.29 18.40
C LYS A 42 -23.79 9.00 19.21
N ARG A 43 -23.92 9.05 20.54
CA ARG A 43 -23.73 7.95 21.50
C ARG A 43 -24.86 7.93 22.53
N PRO A 44 -26.09 7.52 22.14
CA PRO A 44 -27.24 7.49 23.04
C PRO A 44 -27.03 6.57 24.26
N GLU A 45 -26.16 5.57 24.16
CA GLU A 45 -25.76 4.67 25.25
C GLU A 45 -25.17 5.44 26.45
N MET A 46 -24.47 6.56 26.23
CA MET A 46 -23.97 7.40 27.32
C MET A 46 -25.09 7.91 28.22
N LYS A 47 -26.24 8.27 27.61
CA LYS A 47 -27.42 8.72 28.36
C LYS A 47 -28.07 7.57 29.12
N ALA A 48 -28.10 6.38 28.54
CA ALA A 48 -28.59 5.17 29.21
C ALA A 48 -27.76 4.83 30.45
N ASP A 49 -26.44 5.05 30.36
CA ASP A 49 -25.49 4.90 31.47
C ASP A 49 -25.50 6.10 32.46
N GLY A 50 -26.45 7.02 32.31
CA GLY A 50 -26.68 8.13 33.23
C GLY A 50 -25.79 9.36 33.03
N ILE A 51 -24.99 9.41 31.96
CA ILE A 51 -24.16 10.57 31.63
C ILE A 51 -25.05 11.74 31.17
N LYS A 52 -24.87 12.90 31.81
CA LYS A 52 -25.65 14.11 31.55
C LYS A 52 -24.87 15.10 30.69
N LEU A 53 -25.60 15.97 29.98
CA LEU A 53 -25.04 17.14 29.31
C LEU A 53 -24.22 17.98 30.31
N GLY A 54 -23.01 18.37 29.94
CA GLY A 54 -22.10 19.14 30.80
C GLY A 54 -21.34 18.30 31.83
N ALA A 55 -21.56 16.98 31.91
CA ALA A 55 -20.73 16.11 32.73
C ALA A 55 -19.26 16.15 32.25
N LYS A 56 -18.32 15.95 33.18
CA LYS A 56 -16.91 15.77 32.86
C LYS A 56 -16.58 14.29 32.89
N VAL A 57 -16.06 13.76 31.78
CA VAL A 57 -15.73 12.34 31.64
C VAL A 57 -14.31 12.19 31.13
N LYS A 58 -13.54 11.29 31.73
CA LYS A 58 -12.15 11.05 31.33
C LYS A 58 -12.05 10.45 29.92
N GLY A 59 -11.02 10.84 29.18
CA GLY A 59 -10.73 10.33 27.83
C GLY A 59 -10.70 8.81 27.74
N LYS A 60 -10.11 8.13 28.73
CA LYS A 60 -10.08 6.66 28.78
C LYS A 60 -11.46 6.01 28.87
N VAL A 61 -12.40 6.62 29.59
CA VAL A 61 -13.77 6.13 29.71
C VAL A 61 -14.51 6.34 28.39
N LEU A 62 -14.34 7.51 27.77
CA LEU A 62 -14.89 7.80 26.44
C LEU A 62 -14.38 6.84 25.38
N MET A 63 -13.08 6.60 25.36
CA MET A 63 -12.45 5.68 24.42
C MET A 63 -12.90 4.24 24.66
N GLY A 64 -12.73 3.72 25.88
CA GLY A 64 -13.01 2.32 26.19
C GLY A 64 -14.49 1.95 26.07
N LEU A 65 -15.39 2.79 26.57
CA LEU A 65 -16.82 2.43 26.67
C LEU A 65 -17.69 3.00 25.54
N TYR A 66 -17.31 4.11 24.91
CA TYR A 66 -18.20 4.85 24.00
C TYR A 66 -17.59 5.11 22.61
N SER A 67 -16.35 4.72 22.34
CA SER A 67 -15.81 4.76 20.97
C SER A 67 -16.48 3.68 20.12
N LYS A 68 -16.99 4.06 18.94
CA LYS A 68 -17.53 3.12 17.94
C LYS A 68 -16.49 2.09 17.53
N TYR A 69 -15.24 2.53 17.35
CA TYR A 69 -14.14 1.66 17.00
C TYR A 69 -13.83 0.66 18.13
N MET A 70 -13.94 1.05 19.40
CA MET A 70 -13.69 0.11 20.49
C MET A 70 -14.82 -0.91 20.67
N GLN A 71 -16.06 -0.59 20.28
CA GLN A 71 -17.21 -1.50 20.46
C GLN A 71 -17.08 -2.85 19.72
N GLN A 72 -16.23 -2.95 18.72
CA GLN A 72 -15.97 -4.22 18.02
C GLN A 72 -14.99 -5.15 18.77
N PHE A 73 -14.36 -4.67 19.85
CA PHE A 73 -13.43 -5.43 20.68
C PHE A 73 -14.13 -6.07 21.90
N PRO A 74 -13.55 -7.14 22.48
CA PRO A 74 -14.07 -7.77 23.68
C PRO A 74 -14.34 -6.77 24.82
N GLU A 75 -15.45 -6.97 25.53
CA GLU A 75 -15.86 -6.07 26.62
C GLU A 75 -14.81 -5.97 27.74
N ALA A 76 -14.10 -7.07 28.02
CA ALA A 76 -13.04 -7.11 29.00
C ALA A 76 -11.91 -6.10 28.67
N LEU A 77 -11.45 -6.08 27.42
CA LEU A 77 -10.42 -5.14 26.95
C LEU A 77 -10.91 -3.69 27.04
N ARG A 78 -12.14 -3.43 26.60
CA ARG A 78 -12.78 -2.11 26.70
C ARG A 78 -12.83 -1.58 28.13
N LYS A 79 -13.20 -2.43 29.09
CA LYS A 79 -13.25 -2.10 30.51
C LYS A 79 -11.86 -1.83 31.09
N GLU A 80 -10.85 -2.61 30.68
CA GLU A 80 -9.47 -2.38 31.08
C GLU A 80 -8.92 -1.05 30.55
N ILE A 81 -9.23 -0.68 29.31
CA ILE A 81 -8.92 0.66 28.75
C ILE A 81 -9.63 1.74 29.57
N ALA A 82 -10.92 1.59 29.88
CA ALA A 82 -11.67 2.59 30.66
C ALA A 82 -11.12 2.78 32.09
N LYS A 83 -10.59 1.72 32.68
CA LYS A 83 -10.00 1.75 34.03
C LYS A 83 -8.59 2.35 34.03
N ASN A 84 -7.70 1.81 33.21
CA ASN A 84 -6.27 2.08 33.29
C ASN A 84 -5.78 3.08 32.22
N GLY A 85 -6.54 3.29 31.16
CA GLY A 85 -6.08 3.96 29.95
C GLY A 85 -5.22 3.03 29.08
N VAL A 86 -4.65 3.61 28.03
CA VAL A 86 -3.76 2.94 27.08
C VAL A 86 -2.56 3.84 26.77
N ARG A 87 -1.40 3.26 26.49
CA ARG A 87 -0.13 3.98 26.32
C ARG A 87 -0.10 4.92 25.11
N PHE A 88 -0.86 4.63 24.07
CA PHE A 88 -0.90 5.39 22.83
C PHE A 88 -2.35 5.73 22.44
N THR A 89 -2.53 6.79 21.67
CA THR A 89 -3.86 7.23 21.19
C THR A 89 -4.28 6.52 19.91
N HIS A 90 -3.31 6.07 19.12
CA HIS A 90 -3.49 5.30 17.90
C HIS A 90 -2.49 4.14 17.89
N HIS A 91 -2.95 2.95 17.50
CA HIS A 91 -2.17 1.73 17.50
C HIS A 91 -1.49 1.49 16.15
N SER A 92 -2.25 1.57 15.05
CA SER A 92 -1.87 0.95 13.80
C SER A 92 -2.13 1.85 12.59
N SER A 93 -1.19 1.80 11.65
CA SER A 93 -1.24 2.42 10.33
C SER A 93 -0.47 1.53 9.36
N ILE A 94 -0.94 1.41 8.11
CA ILE A 94 -0.24 0.63 7.07
C ILE A 94 0.38 1.60 6.07
N ALA A 95 1.70 1.75 6.15
CA ALA A 95 2.50 2.60 5.28
C ALA A 95 3.03 1.83 4.06
N PRO A 96 3.42 2.51 2.96
CA PRO A 96 4.03 1.84 1.82
C PRO A 96 5.46 1.38 2.17
N THR A 97 5.85 0.19 1.72
CA THR A 97 7.13 -0.45 2.05
C THR A 97 8.13 -0.47 0.90
N GLY A 98 8.02 0.45 -0.06
CA GLY A 98 8.72 0.42 -1.37
C GLY A 98 10.14 -0.18 -1.40
N THR A 99 11.16 0.57 -0.96
CA THR A 99 12.55 0.06 -1.00
C THR A 99 12.85 -0.90 0.15
N ILE A 100 12.23 -0.71 1.33
CA ILE A 100 12.48 -1.59 2.48
C ILE A 100 12.02 -3.03 2.23
N SER A 101 10.97 -3.23 1.43
CA SER A 101 10.51 -4.58 1.10
C SER A 101 11.54 -5.30 0.24
N LEU A 102 12.05 -4.60 -0.77
CA LEU A 102 13.10 -5.13 -1.63
C LEU A 102 14.38 -5.44 -0.84
N SER A 103 14.81 -4.54 0.05
CA SER A 103 16.10 -4.67 0.71
C SER A 103 16.10 -5.54 1.98
N LEU A 104 14.99 -5.60 2.72
CA LEU A 104 14.95 -6.24 4.05
C LEU A 104 13.89 -7.34 4.17
N ALA A 105 12.96 -7.45 3.21
CA ALA A 105 11.84 -8.40 3.28
C ALA A 105 11.80 -9.34 2.08
N ASN A 106 12.94 -9.64 1.44
CA ASN A 106 13.04 -10.52 0.27
C ASN A 106 12.03 -10.18 -0.83
N ASN A 107 11.77 -8.89 -1.01
CA ASN A 107 10.81 -8.38 -1.97
C ASN A 107 9.38 -8.94 -1.78
N ALA A 108 8.93 -9.00 -0.53
CA ALA A 108 7.52 -9.24 -0.21
C ALA A 108 6.62 -8.16 -0.85
N SER A 109 5.36 -8.52 -1.12
CA SER A 109 4.39 -7.56 -1.61
C SER A 109 4.25 -6.36 -0.66
N ASN A 110 4.11 -5.15 -1.20
CA ASN A 110 4.21 -3.94 -0.40
C ASN A 110 2.95 -3.70 0.45
N GLY A 111 3.08 -3.61 1.77
CA GLY A 111 1.93 -3.36 2.67
C GLY A 111 0.84 -4.42 2.54
N ILE A 112 -0.32 -4.06 1.96
CA ILE A 112 -1.42 -4.98 1.61
C ILE A 112 -1.72 -4.96 0.09
N GLU A 113 -0.73 -4.59 -0.71
CA GLU A 113 -0.79 -4.65 -2.15
C GLU A 113 -0.67 -6.09 -2.66
N PRO A 114 -1.34 -6.45 -3.76
CA PRO A 114 -0.85 -7.57 -4.57
C PRO A 114 0.55 -7.23 -5.08
N SER A 115 1.33 -8.25 -5.42
CA SER A 115 2.61 -8.02 -6.09
C SER A 115 2.40 -7.29 -7.42
N PHE A 116 3.29 -6.34 -7.70
CA PHE A 116 3.25 -5.56 -8.94
C PHE A 116 3.30 -6.48 -10.16
N ALA A 117 4.33 -7.34 -10.18
CA ALA A 117 4.53 -8.47 -11.07
C ALA A 117 5.41 -9.49 -10.33
N HIS A 118 5.40 -10.75 -10.79
CA HIS A 118 6.18 -11.81 -10.13
C HIS A 118 7.64 -11.88 -10.60
N HIS A 119 7.91 -11.38 -11.80
CA HIS A 119 9.24 -11.09 -12.34
C HIS A 119 9.15 -9.74 -13.06
N TYR A 120 9.98 -8.79 -12.66
CA TYR A 120 10.06 -7.46 -13.26
C TYR A 120 11.46 -6.91 -13.08
N ALA A 121 11.74 -5.80 -13.77
CA ALA A 121 12.98 -5.10 -13.60
C ALA A 121 12.81 -3.86 -12.73
N ARG A 122 13.85 -3.59 -11.92
CA ARG A 122 14.00 -2.32 -11.21
C ARG A 122 15.21 -1.59 -11.75
N ASN A 123 15.00 -0.32 -12.07
CA ASN A 123 16.07 0.58 -12.46
C ASN A 123 16.81 1.08 -11.22
N VAL A 124 18.09 0.71 -11.08
CA VAL A 124 18.94 1.07 -9.94
C VAL A 124 20.06 1.99 -10.41
N ILE A 125 20.31 3.07 -9.64
CA ILE A 125 21.48 3.92 -9.85
C ILE A 125 22.68 3.21 -9.24
N ARG A 126 23.68 2.88 -10.05
CA ARG A 126 24.99 2.41 -9.60
C ARG A 126 26.03 3.51 -9.74
N GLU A 127 26.89 3.62 -8.75
CA GLU A 127 28.03 4.52 -8.78
C GLU A 127 28.91 4.21 -10.00
N GLY A 128 29.25 5.23 -10.79
CA GLY A 128 30.06 5.10 -12.00
C GLY A 128 29.32 4.66 -13.27
N LYS A 129 27.98 4.65 -13.29
CA LYS A 129 27.16 4.43 -14.50
C LYS A 129 26.46 5.70 -14.94
N LYS A 130 26.47 5.98 -16.26
CA LYS A 130 25.84 7.19 -16.83
C LYS A 130 24.32 7.13 -16.88
N SER A 131 23.73 5.95 -16.66
CA SER A 131 22.29 5.68 -16.65
C SER A 131 21.90 4.63 -15.59
N LYS A 132 20.59 4.42 -15.37
CA LYS A 132 20.10 3.37 -14.47
C LYS A 132 20.32 1.98 -15.08
N GLU A 133 20.76 1.02 -14.26
CA GLU A 133 20.92 -0.39 -14.65
C GLU A 133 19.63 -1.18 -14.35
N LYS A 134 19.24 -2.05 -15.28
CA LYS A 134 18.11 -2.99 -15.14
C LYS A 134 18.56 -4.16 -14.27
N VAL A 135 17.94 -4.32 -13.10
CA VAL A 135 18.15 -5.49 -12.23
C VAL A 135 16.88 -6.32 -12.18
N ASP A 136 16.99 -7.62 -12.45
CA ASP A 136 15.88 -8.55 -12.31
C ASP A 136 15.47 -8.70 -10.85
N VAL A 137 14.17 -8.62 -10.63
CA VAL A 137 13.56 -8.74 -9.32
C VAL A 137 12.45 -9.77 -9.39
N PHE A 138 12.46 -10.70 -8.44
CA PHE A 138 11.43 -11.71 -8.27
C PHE A 138 10.61 -11.40 -7.02
N SER A 139 9.31 -11.62 -7.09
CA SER A 139 8.43 -11.53 -5.91
C SER A 139 8.76 -12.62 -4.89
N TYR A 140 8.58 -12.33 -3.59
CA TYR A 140 8.81 -13.30 -2.53
C TYR A 140 8.00 -14.59 -2.74
N GLU A 141 6.72 -14.48 -3.11
CA GLU A 141 5.85 -15.64 -3.32
C GLU A 141 6.31 -16.50 -4.50
N LEU A 142 6.90 -15.92 -5.55
CA LEU A 142 7.48 -16.70 -6.65
C LEU A 142 8.71 -17.48 -6.16
N LEU A 143 9.58 -16.84 -5.39
CA LEU A 143 10.74 -17.51 -4.81
C LEU A 143 10.32 -18.66 -3.88
N ALA A 144 9.32 -18.43 -3.04
CA ALA A 144 8.76 -19.46 -2.17
C ALA A 144 8.09 -20.60 -2.95
N TYR A 145 7.33 -20.28 -4.00
CA TYR A 145 6.70 -21.28 -4.86
C TYR A 145 7.73 -22.14 -5.59
N ARG A 146 8.83 -21.53 -6.05
CA ARG A 146 9.93 -22.26 -6.69
C ARG A 146 10.64 -23.21 -5.75
N GLU A 147 10.88 -22.76 -4.53
CA GLU A 147 11.53 -23.59 -3.51
C GLU A 147 10.63 -24.76 -3.06
N LEU A 148 9.34 -24.50 -2.84
CA LEU A 148 8.45 -25.44 -2.15
C LEU A 148 7.59 -26.30 -3.08
N VAL A 149 7.37 -25.87 -4.34
CA VAL A 149 6.37 -26.48 -5.23
C VAL A 149 6.94 -26.81 -6.61
N ASN A 150 7.49 -25.84 -7.33
CA ASN A 150 8.01 -26.04 -8.70
C ASN A 150 9.24 -25.18 -8.97
N SER A 151 10.43 -25.76 -8.87
CA SER A 151 11.71 -25.06 -9.05
C SER A 151 11.91 -24.44 -10.44
N SER A 152 11.20 -24.95 -11.44
CA SER A 152 11.20 -24.46 -12.82
C SER A 152 10.16 -23.37 -13.09
N ALA A 153 9.32 -23.02 -12.12
CA ALA A 153 8.26 -22.04 -12.33
C ALA A 153 8.79 -20.67 -12.77
N MET A 154 8.24 -20.15 -13.86
CA MET A 154 8.64 -18.88 -14.47
C MET A 154 7.40 -18.14 -14.97
N PRO A 155 7.21 -16.86 -14.58
CA PRO A 155 6.14 -16.03 -15.12
C PRO A 155 6.23 -15.96 -16.65
N PHE A 156 5.07 -16.01 -17.32
CA PHE A 156 4.93 -15.88 -18.77
C PHE A 156 5.61 -16.97 -19.62
N SER A 157 6.03 -18.10 -19.03
CA SER A 157 6.57 -19.21 -19.83
C SER A 157 5.47 -19.97 -20.59
N ASP A 158 5.74 -20.26 -21.87
CA ASP A 158 4.89 -21.10 -22.71
C ASP A 158 5.08 -22.61 -22.45
N LYS A 159 6.10 -22.98 -21.65
CA LYS A 159 6.36 -24.38 -21.33
C LYS A 159 5.45 -24.86 -20.21
N PRO A 160 4.63 -25.92 -20.41
CA PRO A 160 3.68 -26.40 -19.41
C PRO A 160 4.30 -26.66 -18.02
N GLU A 161 5.54 -27.13 -17.97
CA GLU A 161 6.26 -27.45 -16.74
C GLU A 161 6.78 -26.21 -15.97
N GLU A 162 6.86 -25.05 -16.63
CA GLU A 162 7.30 -23.78 -16.02
C GLU A 162 6.10 -22.87 -15.67
N GLN A 163 4.89 -23.21 -16.11
CA GLN A 163 3.71 -22.38 -15.91
C GLN A 163 3.32 -22.25 -14.44
N LEU A 164 2.97 -21.01 -14.08
CA LEU A 164 2.35 -20.71 -12.79
C LEU A 164 0.85 -21.04 -12.86
N PRO A 165 0.23 -21.48 -11.75
CA PRO A 165 -1.22 -21.68 -11.69
C PRO A 165 -1.99 -20.39 -11.98
N ASP A 166 -3.20 -20.51 -12.54
CA ASP A 166 -4.06 -19.37 -12.90
C ASP A 166 -4.41 -18.43 -11.73
N TYR A 167 -4.31 -18.91 -10.49
CA TYR A 167 -4.54 -18.11 -9.28
C TYR A 167 -3.32 -17.30 -8.83
N PHE A 168 -2.16 -17.47 -9.48
CA PHE A 168 -0.92 -16.77 -9.18
C PHE A 168 -0.90 -15.41 -9.87
N LEU A 169 -1.80 -14.55 -9.39
CA LEU A 169 -2.17 -13.28 -10.01
C LEU A 169 -1.32 -12.11 -9.51
N ASP A 170 -0.97 -11.21 -10.43
CA ASP A 170 -0.33 -9.92 -10.13
C ASP A 170 -1.32 -8.75 -10.18
N SER A 171 -0.84 -7.57 -9.79
CA SER A 171 -1.63 -6.35 -9.66
C SER A 171 -2.37 -5.90 -10.92
N SER A 172 -1.91 -6.26 -12.11
CA SER A 172 -2.53 -5.88 -13.39
C SER A 172 -3.80 -6.66 -13.69
N THR A 173 -3.94 -7.84 -13.08
CA THR A 173 -5.08 -8.75 -13.28
C THR A 173 -6.17 -8.60 -12.22
N ILE A 174 -5.85 -7.95 -11.10
CA ILE A 174 -6.80 -7.74 -10.01
C ILE A 174 -7.76 -6.61 -10.35
N GLN A 175 -9.06 -6.90 -10.28
CA GLN A 175 -10.10 -5.91 -10.50
C GLN A 175 -10.03 -4.77 -9.46
N ALA A 176 -10.27 -3.53 -9.90
CA ALA A 176 -10.22 -2.35 -9.03
C ALA A 176 -11.11 -2.49 -7.78
N LYS A 177 -12.30 -3.09 -7.93
CA LYS A 177 -13.20 -3.38 -6.81
C LYS A 177 -12.57 -4.33 -5.78
N ALA A 178 -11.81 -5.34 -6.22
CA ALA A 178 -11.11 -6.26 -5.32
C ALA A 178 -9.98 -5.57 -4.54
N HIS A 179 -9.30 -4.58 -5.14
CA HIS A 179 -8.38 -3.70 -4.40
C HIS A 179 -9.09 -2.94 -3.28
N VAL A 180 -10.30 -2.42 -3.52
CA VAL A 180 -11.10 -1.76 -2.47
C VAL A 180 -11.52 -2.76 -1.39
N ASP A 181 -11.95 -3.96 -1.78
CA ASP A 181 -12.43 -4.98 -0.85
C ASP A 181 -11.34 -5.44 0.13
N ILE A 182 -10.08 -5.61 -0.32
CA ILE A 182 -8.97 -5.98 0.57
C ILE A 182 -8.60 -4.85 1.53
N GLN A 183 -8.68 -3.58 1.07
CA GLN A 183 -8.48 -2.42 1.93
C GLN A 183 -9.59 -2.33 2.99
N ALA A 184 -10.85 -2.56 2.60
CA ALA A 184 -11.99 -2.52 3.50
C ALA A 184 -11.90 -3.61 4.57
N ALA A 185 -11.46 -4.81 4.20
CA ALA A 185 -11.23 -5.90 5.13
C ALA A 185 -10.21 -5.52 6.23
N ALA A 186 -9.12 -4.83 5.86
CA ALA A 186 -8.12 -4.35 6.81
C ALA A 186 -8.59 -3.13 7.61
N GLN A 187 -9.22 -2.15 6.96
CA GLN A 187 -9.54 -0.83 7.53
C GLN A 187 -10.46 -0.92 8.77
N LYS A 188 -11.27 -1.97 8.88
CA LYS A 188 -12.09 -2.28 10.06
C LYS A 188 -11.29 -2.24 11.36
N TRP A 189 -10.06 -2.78 11.33
CA TRP A 189 -9.19 -2.96 12.50
C TRP A 189 -7.97 -2.03 12.51
N ILE A 190 -7.80 -1.22 11.47
CA ILE A 190 -6.78 -0.16 11.43
C ILE A 190 -7.41 1.16 11.88
N ASP A 191 -6.99 1.65 13.04
CA ASP A 191 -7.52 2.86 13.66
C ASP A 191 -6.98 4.16 13.05
N SER A 192 -5.78 4.13 12.45
CA SER A 192 -5.30 5.19 11.54
C SER A 192 -5.66 4.87 10.09
N SER A 193 -4.77 5.13 9.12
CA SER A 193 -5.05 4.98 7.69
C SER A 193 -4.21 3.88 7.04
N ILE A 194 -4.59 3.50 5.83
CA ILE A 194 -3.90 2.53 4.98
C ILE A 194 -3.48 3.24 3.70
N SER A 195 -2.18 3.24 3.39
CA SER A 195 -1.65 3.69 2.11
C SER A 195 -1.66 2.52 1.13
N LYS A 196 -2.82 2.28 0.50
CA LYS A 196 -3.00 1.31 -0.57
C LYS A 196 -3.44 2.02 -1.85
N THR A 197 -2.91 1.54 -2.97
CA THR A 197 -3.18 1.97 -4.34
C THR A 197 -4.12 0.97 -5.01
N ILE A 198 -5.18 1.50 -5.62
CA ILE A 198 -6.11 0.77 -6.49
C ILE A 198 -5.61 0.96 -7.91
N ASN A 199 -5.00 -0.08 -8.50
CA ASN A 199 -4.62 -0.03 -9.90
C ASN A 199 -5.89 -0.10 -10.75
N VAL A 200 -5.98 0.81 -11.73
CA VAL A 200 -7.05 0.83 -12.72
C VAL A 200 -6.45 0.75 -14.12
N PRO A 201 -7.07 -0.01 -15.04
CA PRO A 201 -6.68 -0.04 -16.45
C PRO A 201 -6.62 1.36 -17.09
N THR A 202 -5.80 1.48 -18.15
CA THR A 202 -5.67 2.74 -18.91
C THR A 202 -6.99 3.12 -19.59
N ASP A 203 -7.71 2.13 -20.10
CA ASP A 203 -8.98 2.22 -20.82
C ASP A 203 -10.22 2.06 -19.91
N TYR A 204 -10.05 2.25 -18.60
CA TYR A 204 -11.13 2.08 -17.63
C TYR A 204 -12.25 3.11 -17.83
N ASP A 205 -13.51 2.64 -17.83
CA ASP A 205 -14.68 3.49 -17.99
C ASP A 205 -14.75 4.57 -16.90
N PHE A 206 -15.17 5.77 -17.28
CA PHE A 206 -15.19 6.92 -16.37
C PHE A 206 -16.22 6.77 -15.25
N GLU A 207 -17.42 6.26 -15.55
CA GLU A 207 -18.43 6.05 -14.50
C GLU A 207 -17.99 4.92 -13.56
N ASP A 208 -17.39 3.85 -14.07
CA ASP A 208 -16.79 2.82 -13.22
C ASP A 208 -15.66 3.37 -12.34
N PHE A 209 -14.79 4.22 -12.89
CA PHE A 209 -13.73 4.89 -12.14
C PHE A 209 -14.28 5.75 -10.99
N LYS A 210 -15.30 6.57 -11.27
CA LYS A 210 -16.01 7.38 -10.26
C LYS A 210 -16.68 6.49 -9.20
N ASN A 211 -17.27 5.37 -9.62
CA ASN A 211 -17.93 4.44 -8.73
C ASN A 211 -16.96 3.74 -7.76
N ILE A 212 -15.67 3.63 -8.07
CA ILE A 212 -14.65 3.14 -7.11
C ILE A 212 -14.64 4.00 -5.84
N TYR A 213 -14.68 5.33 -5.97
CA TYR A 213 -14.65 6.23 -4.81
C TYR A 213 -15.95 6.18 -4.01
N LEU A 214 -17.10 6.09 -4.68
CA LEU A 214 -18.39 5.90 -4.03
C LEU A 214 -18.43 4.56 -3.28
N TYR A 215 -17.93 3.50 -3.91
CA TYR A 215 -17.82 2.18 -3.29
C TYR A 215 -16.87 2.19 -2.07
N ALA A 216 -15.72 2.87 -2.17
CA ALA A 216 -14.80 3.04 -1.05
C ALA A 216 -15.44 3.80 0.12
N TYR A 217 -16.22 4.86 -0.17
CA TYR A 217 -16.99 5.59 0.82
C TYR A 217 -18.04 4.70 1.50
N ASP A 218 -18.82 3.95 0.72
CA ASP A 218 -19.84 3.02 1.23
C ASP A 218 -19.22 1.91 2.10
N LYS A 219 -17.98 1.52 1.81
CA LYS A 219 -17.19 0.58 2.63
C LYS A 219 -16.59 1.20 3.90
N GLY A 220 -16.75 2.51 4.10
CA GLY A 220 -16.22 3.22 5.26
C GLY A 220 -14.70 3.41 5.23
N LEU A 221 -14.09 3.44 4.04
CA LEU A 221 -12.66 3.69 3.91
C LEU A 221 -12.30 5.13 4.27
N LYS A 222 -11.17 5.30 4.95
CA LYS A 222 -10.65 6.62 5.36
C LYS A 222 -9.89 7.34 4.24
N GLY A 223 -9.50 6.60 3.20
CA GLY A 223 -8.80 7.11 2.03
C GLY A 223 -8.88 6.11 0.89
N CYS A 224 -8.75 6.61 -0.34
CA CYS A 224 -8.82 5.82 -1.57
C CYS A 224 -7.89 6.45 -2.60
N THR A 225 -6.77 5.80 -2.87
CA THR A 225 -5.79 6.24 -3.86
C THR A 225 -5.87 5.34 -5.07
N THR A 226 -6.01 5.91 -6.26
CA THR A 226 -6.02 5.16 -7.52
C THR A 226 -4.75 5.45 -8.32
N PHE A 227 -4.21 4.43 -8.98
CA PHE A 227 -3.17 4.59 -9.98
C PHE A 227 -3.71 4.10 -11.33
N ARG A 228 -3.71 5.01 -12.32
CA ARG A 228 -3.99 4.68 -13.71
C ARG A 228 -2.69 4.83 -14.49
N PHE A 229 -2.26 3.75 -15.13
CA PHE A 229 -1.11 3.82 -16.02
C PHE A 229 -1.38 4.82 -17.16
N ASN A 230 -0.39 5.67 -17.47
CA ASN A 230 -0.46 6.59 -18.60
C ASN A 230 0.78 6.37 -19.48
N PRO A 231 0.67 5.66 -20.61
CA PRO A 231 1.82 5.34 -21.46
C PRO A 231 2.52 6.59 -22.01
N GLU A 232 1.81 7.69 -22.23
CA GLU A 232 2.38 8.93 -22.77
C GLU A 232 3.20 9.73 -21.73
N ALA A 233 2.99 9.44 -20.45
CA ALA A 233 3.63 10.15 -19.33
C ALA A 233 4.44 9.22 -18.41
N PHE A 234 4.59 7.94 -18.74
CA PHE A 234 5.16 6.97 -17.83
C PHE A 234 6.68 7.12 -17.70
N GLN A 235 7.12 7.54 -16.52
CA GLN A 235 8.50 7.51 -16.03
C GLN A 235 8.54 6.76 -14.69
N GLY A 236 8.22 5.46 -14.72
CA GLY A 236 8.14 4.62 -13.53
C GLY A 236 9.47 4.02 -13.07
N VAL A 237 9.60 3.78 -11.76
CA VAL A 237 10.74 3.06 -11.15
C VAL A 237 10.63 1.54 -11.35
N LEU A 238 9.39 1.06 -11.53
CA LEU A 238 9.06 -0.34 -11.79
C LEU A 238 8.65 -0.48 -13.25
N VAL A 239 9.22 -1.44 -13.94
CA VAL A 239 9.01 -1.60 -15.37
C VAL A 239 8.91 -3.09 -15.72
N THR A 240 7.88 -3.45 -16.47
CA THR A 240 7.79 -4.79 -17.09
C THR A 240 8.30 -4.75 -18.53
N GLU A 241 8.71 -5.90 -19.08
CA GLU A 241 9.17 -5.95 -20.49
C GLU A 241 8.07 -5.57 -21.48
N LYS A 242 6.84 -5.99 -21.20
CA LYS A 242 5.67 -5.64 -22.00
C LYS A 242 5.40 -4.13 -22.03
N ASP A 243 5.60 -3.42 -20.93
CA ASP A 243 5.41 -1.96 -20.89
C ASP A 243 6.45 -1.23 -21.76
N LEU A 244 7.69 -1.74 -21.77
CA LEU A 244 8.78 -1.21 -22.59
C LEU A 244 8.54 -1.44 -24.09
N GLU A 245 8.12 -2.64 -24.48
CA GLU A 245 7.82 -2.98 -25.88
C GLU A 245 6.70 -2.12 -26.49
N ASN A 246 5.71 -1.76 -25.66
CA ASN A 246 4.54 -1.02 -26.12
C ASN A 246 4.78 0.50 -26.21
N THR A 247 5.89 1.01 -25.66
CA THR A 247 6.20 2.44 -25.64
C THR A 247 7.29 2.77 -26.67
N THR A 248 7.03 3.73 -27.57
CA THR A 248 8.02 4.22 -28.54
C THR A 248 8.61 5.54 -28.07
N TYR A 249 9.93 5.62 -27.96
CA TYR A 249 10.70 6.80 -27.59
C TYR A 249 11.32 7.43 -28.83
N LYS A 250 11.41 8.77 -28.85
CA LYS A 250 12.01 9.53 -29.95
C LYS A 250 13.25 10.28 -29.47
N PHE A 251 14.34 10.09 -30.18
CA PHE A 251 15.61 10.78 -29.95
C PHE A 251 15.87 11.72 -31.12
N THR A 252 16.08 13.00 -30.83
CA THR A 252 16.50 13.97 -31.85
C THR A 252 18.00 14.15 -31.76
N LEU A 253 18.73 13.77 -32.81
CA LEU A 253 20.17 13.96 -32.92
C LEU A 253 20.51 15.44 -33.20
N GLU A 254 21.79 15.79 -33.03
CA GLU A 254 22.29 17.15 -33.25
C GLU A 254 22.07 17.66 -34.68
N ASP A 255 22.03 16.76 -35.67
CA ASP A 255 21.74 17.07 -37.07
C ASP A 255 20.23 17.21 -37.38
N GLY A 256 19.39 17.08 -36.36
CA GLY A 256 17.92 17.15 -36.47
C GLY A 256 17.26 15.84 -36.89
N THR A 257 18.01 14.77 -37.12
CA THR A 257 17.46 13.44 -37.42
C THR A 257 16.73 12.89 -36.20
N VAL A 258 15.54 12.34 -36.42
CA VAL A 258 14.75 11.69 -35.37
C VAL A 258 14.88 10.18 -35.50
N ILE A 259 15.35 9.54 -34.43
CA ILE A 259 15.38 8.08 -34.28
C ILE A 259 14.24 7.68 -33.37
N GLU A 260 13.47 6.67 -33.78
CA GLU A 260 12.43 6.07 -32.96
C GLU A 260 12.88 4.68 -32.52
N ALA A 261 12.69 4.36 -31.24
CA ALA A 261 13.02 3.05 -30.67
C ALA A 261 11.95 2.63 -29.66
N LYS A 262 11.65 1.33 -29.60
CA LYS A 262 10.85 0.73 -28.53
C LYS A 262 11.61 0.79 -27.22
N GLY A 263 10.90 0.93 -26.10
CA GLY A 263 11.49 1.12 -24.79
C GLY A 263 12.51 0.04 -24.38
N ASN A 264 12.36 -1.18 -24.87
CA ASN A 264 13.23 -2.32 -24.60
C ASN A 264 14.39 -2.46 -25.59
N GLU A 265 14.41 -1.72 -26.69
CA GLU A 265 15.52 -1.77 -27.63
C GLU A 265 16.79 -1.19 -27.01
N GLU A 266 17.91 -1.86 -27.28
CA GLU A 266 19.23 -1.43 -26.83
C GLU A 266 19.77 -0.35 -27.77
N ILE A 267 20.16 0.78 -27.18
CA ILE A 267 20.79 1.91 -27.85
C ILE A 267 22.19 2.09 -27.29
N GLU A 268 23.18 2.04 -28.16
CA GLU A 268 24.55 2.46 -27.83
C GLU A 268 24.65 3.98 -27.92
N TYR A 269 25.02 4.62 -26.80
CA TYR A 269 25.24 6.06 -26.72
C TYR A 269 26.35 6.38 -25.73
N ASP A 270 27.29 7.24 -26.14
CA ASP A 270 28.45 7.70 -25.34
C ASP A 270 29.27 6.54 -24.71
N GLY A 271 29.44 5.46 -25.49
CA GLY A 271 30.22 4.27 -25.15
C GLY A 271 29.55 3.29 -24.19
N GLU A 272 28.27 3.49 -23.87
CA GLU A 272 27.46 2.58 -23.04
C GLU A 272 26.21 2.10 -23.80
N ILE A 273 25.78 0.87 -23.51
CA ILE A 273 24.51 0.33 -24.02
C ILE A 273 23.43 0.61 -22.98
N HIS A 274 22.31 1.17 -23.44
CA HIS A 274 21.16 1.55 -22.63
C HIS A 274 19.88 0.99 -23.25
N SER A 275 18.85 0.71 -22.45
CA SER A 275 17.50 0.61 -23.04
C SER A 275 17.04 1.99 -23.50
N ALA A 276 16.28 2.05 -24.59
CA ALA A 276 15.74 3.31 -25.11
C ALA A 276 14.97 4.08 -24.03
N ALA A 277 14.17 3.40 -23.22
CA ALA A 277 13.44 4.04 -22.12
C ALA A 277 14.39 4.70 -21.09
N ASN A 278 15.46 4.01 -20.69
CA ASN A 278 16.40 4.51 -19.68
C ASN A 278 17.26 5.66 -20.21
N LEU A 279 17.67 5.58 -21.48
CA LEU A 279 18.43 6.65 -22.13
C LEU A 279 17.58 7.92 -22.26
N TYR A 280 16.35 7.78 -22.73
CA TYR A 280 15.41 8.89 -22.88
C TYR A 280 15.11 9.56 -21.53
N ASP A 281 14.85 8.78 -20.48
CA ASP A 281 14.61 9.30 -19.13
C ASP A 281 15.81 10.08 -18.59
N ALA A 282 17.02 9.53 -18.76
CA ALA A 282 18.26 10.16 -18.31
C ALA A 282 18.57 11.49 -19.00
N MET A 283 18.29 11.57 -20.31
CA MET A 283 18.45 12.79 -21.09
C MET A 283 17.38 13.84 -20.72
N LYS A 284 16.11 13.43 -20.63
CA LYS A 284 14.98 14.33 -20.34
C LYS A 284 15.06 14.93 -18.93
N GLU A 285 15.36 14.12 -17.92
CA GLU A 285 15.55 14.56 -16.54
C GLU A 285 16.93 15.23 -16.31
N GLY A 286 17.79 15.20 -17.34
CA GLY A 286 19.10 15.84 -17.33
C GLY A 286 20.07 15.25 -16.33
N TYR A 287 19.95 13.97 -15.96
CA TYR A 287 20.90 13.28 -15.08
C TYR A 287 21.91 12.40 -15.82
N TYR A 288 21.80 12.27 -17.14
CA TYR A 288 22.76 11.52 -17.95
C TYR A 288 24.20 12.01 -17.68
N GLY A 289 25.08 11.10 -17.25
CA GLY A 289 26.48 11.40 -16.94
C GLY A 289 26.73 12.26 -15.69
N LYS A 290 25.73 12.44 -14.81
CA LYS A 290 25.88 13.20 -13.55
C LYS A 290 26.29 12.37 -12.32
N PHE A 291 26.34 11.04 -12.44
CA PHE A 291 26.64 10.10 -11.35
C PHE A 291 27.91 9.28 -11.63
#